data_AF-A0A7W0RUX1-F1
#
_entry.id   AF-A0A7W0RUX1-F1
#
_cell.length_a   1.000
_cell.length_b   1.000
_cell.length_c   1.000
_cell.angle_alpha   90.00
_cell.angle_beta   90.00
_cell.angle_gamma   90.00
#
_symmetry.space_group_name_H-M   'P 1'
#
loop_
_entity.id
_entity.type
_entity.pdbx_description
1 polymer ?
#
loop_
_entity_poly.entity_id
_entity_poly.type
_entity_poly.pdbx_seq_one_letter_code
_entity_poly.pdbx_strand_id
1 'polypeptide(L)'
;MGRRVLINAGWYKAHFAAVLAEDPDAIRVRVMLADVLIEGGDAAAALDLLDGAVDVDAVLLRRAIAAERLGETAILAAARTELARRFRSNLDIGLTAHAREETRFFLQVEPDPALALSRAQVNWGLQREIEDAQLLIDAAMAADAPTAAAPVLRWMAEQDVSAPALRIPEAVRAAAR
;
A
#
# COMPACT_ATOMS: atom_id res chain seq x y z
N MET A 1 -31.27 12.38 14.91
CA MET A 1 -30.16 13.34 14.70
C MET A 1 -28.88 12.52 14.55
N GLY A 2 -28.56 12.10 13.32
CA GLY A 2 -27.44 11.19 13.06
C GLY A 2 -26.12 11.90 13.30
N ARG A 3 -25.29 11.37 14.23
CA ARG A 3 -23.94 11.86 14.44
C ARG A 3 -23.16 11.64 13.15
N ARG A 4 -22.86 12.72 12.42
CA ARG A 4 -21.97 12.67 11.27
C ARG A 4 -20.58 12.43 11.83
N VAL A 5 -20.14 11.17 11.85
CA VAL A 5 -18.77 10.82 12.19
C VAL A 5 -17.91 11.38 11.06
N LEU A 6 -17.09 12.39 11.38
CA LEU A 6 -16.08 12.87 10.44
C LEU A 6 -14.99 11.80 10.40
N ILE A 7 -15.08 10.92 9.40
CA ILE A 7 -14.05 9.92 9.12
C ILE A 7 -12.82 10.70 8.62
N ASN A 8 -11.82 10.82 9.50
CA ASN A 8 -10.53 11.44 9.21
C ASN A 8 -9.40 10.54 9.77
N ALA A 9 -8.13 10.89 9.52
CA ALA A 9 -6.99 10.10 9.99
C ALA A 9 -7.00 9.85 11.51
N GLY A 10 -7.47 10.82 12.31
CA GLY A 10 -7.62 10.66 13.76
C GLY A 10 -8.68 9.64 14.16
N TRP A 11 -9.79 9.58 13.43
CA TRP A 11 -10.82 8.55 13.65
C TRP A 11 -10.30 7.15 13.32
N TYR A 12 -9.60 6.98 12.19
CA TYR A 12 -9.00 5.70 11.82
C TYR A 12 -7.99 5.22 12.85
N LYS A 13 -7.09 6.11 13.31
CA LYS A 13 -6.09 5.79 14.35
C LYS A 13 -6.76 5.26 15.62
N ALA A 14 -7.76 5.96 16.14
CA ALA A 14 -8.46 5.55 17.35
C ALA A 14 -9.24 4.23 17.17
N HIS A 15 -9.91 4.06 16.03
CA HIS A 15 -10.69 2.86 15.75
C HIS A 15 -9.81 1.61 15.62
N PHE A 16 -8.73 1.68 14.84
CA PHE A 16 -7.81 0.54 14.67
C PHE A 16 -7.05 0.22 15.96
N ALA A 17 -6.67 1.23 16.74
CA ALA A 17 -6.04 1.00 18.06
C ALA A 17 -6.99 0.25 19.01
N ALA A 18 -8.29 0.56 19.00
CA ALA A 18 -9.27 -0.17 19.79
C ALA A 18 -9.38 -1.64 19.39
N VAL A 19 -9.41 -1.94 18.09
CA VAL A 19 -9.45 -3.32 17.59
C VAL A 19 -8.20 -4.09 18.01
N LEU A 20 -7.01 -3.49 17.94
CA LEU A 20 -5.76 -4.16 18.34
C LEU A 20 -5.62 -4.35 19.85
N ALA A 21 -6.33 -3.56 20.66
CA ALA A 21 -6.41 -3.78 22.10
C ALA A 21 -7.26 -5.01 22.44
N GLU A 22 -8.23 -5.36 21.58
CA GLU A 22 -9.07 -6.56 21.72
C GLU A 22 -8.44 -7.79 21.07
N ASP A 23 -7.83 -7.62 19.88
CA ASP A 23 -7.16 -8.66 19.11
C ASP A 23 -5.79 -8.16 18.60
N PRO A 24 -4.71 -8.39 19.37
CA PRO A 24 -3.36 -8.03 18.95
C PRO A 24 -2.89 -8.73 17.66
N ASP A 25 -3.48 -9.88 17.31
CA ASP A 25 -3.09 -10.68 16.16
C ASP A 25 -3.86 -10.30 14.88
N ALA A 26 -4.70 -9.27 14.92
CA ALA A 26 -5.40 -8.70 13.76
C ALA A 26 -4.42 -8.00 12.79
N ILE A 27 -3.59 -8.79 12.08
CA ILE A 27 -2.50 -8.29 11.23
C ILE A 27 -2.98 -7.28 10.19
N ARG A 28 -4.13 -7.52 9.53
CA ARG A 28 -4.68 -6.56 8.55
C ARG A 28 -4.91 -5.19 9.20
N VAL A 29 -5.48 -5.15 10.40
CA VAL A 29 -5.74 -3.90 11.12
C VAL A 29 -4.44 -3.25 11.58
N ARG A 30 -3.47 -4.06 12.04
CA ARG A 30 -2.13 -3.59 12.43
C ARG A 30 -1.42 -2.88 11.28
N VAL A 31 -1.41 -3.47 10.07
CA VAL A 31 -0.77 -2.84 8.91
C VAL A 31 -1.54 -1.63 8.39
N MET A 32 -2.87 -1.60 8.49
CA MET A 32 -3.68 -0.41 8.17
C MET A 32 -3.39 0.75 9.13
N LEU A 33 -3.25 0.46 10.43
CA LEU A 33 -2.86 1.47 11.40
C LEU A 33 -1.43 1.97 11.17
N ALA A 34 -0.51 1.07 10.80
CA ALA A 34 0.85 1.47 10.42
C ALA A 34 0.84 2.40 9.19
N ASP A 35 0.04 2.11 8.16
CA ASP A 35 -0.12 2.99 6.99
C ASP A 35 -0.61 4.39 7.41
N VAL A 36 -1.62 4.47 8.29
CA VAL A 36 -2.13 5.75 8.83
C VAL A 36 -1.05 6.52 9.59
N LEU A 37 -0.24 5.84 10.41
CA LEU A 37 0.85 6.46 11.17
C LEU A 37 1.96 6.96 10.26
N ILE A 38 2.39 6.15 9.28
CA ILE A 38 3.42 6.51 8.30
C ILE A 38 2.96 7.72 7.48
N GLU A 39 1.73 7.70 6.94
CA GLU A 39 1.17 8.81 6.17
C GLU A 39 1.01 10.08 7.01
N GLY A 40 0.69 9.93 8.30
CA GLY A 40 0.63 11.03 9.27
C GLY A 40 1.98 11.58 9.72
N GLY A 41 3.11 11.00 9.27
CA GLY A 41 4.46 11.43 9.62
C GLY A 41 5.01 10.84 10.93
N ASP A 42 4.29 9.91 11.55
CA ASP A 42 4.66 9.26 12.81
C ASP A 42 5.25 7.86 12.54
N ALA A 43 6.34 7.83 11.76
CA ALA A 43 7.00 6.58 11.36
C ALA A 43 7.60 5.82 12.55
N ALA A 44 7.98 6.52 13.62
CA ALA A 44 8.48 5.90 14.85
C ALA A 44 7.38 5.06 15.52
N ALA A 45 6.19 5.63 15.72
CA ALA A 45 5.06 4.87 16.26
C ALA A 45 4.65 3.70 15.36
N ALA A 46 4.83 3.83 14.04
CA ALA A 46 4.58 2.72 13.12
C ALA A 46 5.58 1.57 13.31
N LEU A 47 6.88 1.86 13.51
CA LEU A 47 7.86 0.82 13.83
C LEU A 47 7.55 0.15 15.17
N ASP A 48 7.26 0.93 16.21
CA ASP A 48 6.90 0.40 17.53
C ASP A 48 5.65 -0.48 17.46
N LEU A 49 4.63 -0.06 16.70
CA LEU A 49 3.42 -0.84 16.46
C LEU A 49 3.71 -2.18 15.76
N LEU A 50 4.70 -2.21 14.87
CA LEU A 50 5.04 -3.40 14.11
C LEU A 50 6.05 -4.28 14.85
N ASP A 51 6.67 -3.81 15.93
CA ASP A 51 7.58 -4.62 16.73
C ASP A 51 6.85 -5.83 17.34
N GLY A 52 7.54 -6.98 17.36
CA GLY A 52 6.98 -8.25 17.82
C GLY A 52 5.87 -8.88 16.97
N ALA A 53 5.33 -8.17 15.95
CA ALA A 53 4.36 -8.75 15.02
C ALA A 53 4.99 -9.85 14.14
N VAL A 54 4.17 -10.82 13.70
CA VAL A 54 4.61 -11.90 12.82
C VAL A 54 5.20 -11.35 11.51
N ASP A 55 6.33 -11.91 11.08
CA ASP A 55 7.09 -11.50 9.89
C ASP A 55 6.45 -11.98 8.58
N VAL A 56 5.24 -11.48 8.29
CA VAL A 56 4.59 -11.59 6.99
C VAL A 56 4.96 -10.40 6.09
N ASP A 57 4.80 -10.57 4.78
CA ASP A 57 5.24 -9.60 3.77
C ASP A 57 4.66 -8.20 4.02
N ALA A 58 3.39 -8.10 4.41
CA ALA A 58 2.75 -6.84 4.72
C ALA A 58 3.43 -6.11 5.89
N VAL A 59 3.80 -6.82 6.96
CA VAL A 59 4.48 -6.25 8.14
C VAL A 59 5.91 -5.82 7.79
N LEU A 60 6.68 -6.70 7.15
CA LEU A 60 8.05 -6.43 6.74
C LEU A 60 8.12 -5.20 5.81
N LEU A 61 7.19 -5.08 4.88
CA LEU A 61 7.10 -3.95 3.96
C LEU A 61 6.88 -2.63 4.69
N ARG A 62 5.92 -2.57 5.64
CA ARG A 62 5.68 -1.33 6.40
C ARG A 62 6.85 -1.01 7.34
N ARG A 63 7.52 -2.03 7.91
CA ARG A 63 8.77 -1.81 8.66
C ARG A 63 9.85 -1.19 7.77
N ALA A 64 10.03 -1.67 6.53
CA ALA A 64 10.98 -1.09 5.59
C ALA A 64 10.65 0.39 5.29
N ILE A 65 9.39 0.70 4.95
CA ILE A 65 8.94 2.07 4.63
C ILE A 65 9.11 3.00 5.84
N ALA A 66 8.72 2.57 7.04
CA ALA A 66 8.88 3.37 8.24
C ALA A 66 10.36 3.58 8.60
N ALA A 67 11.19 2.54 8.49
CA ALA A 67 12.63 2.62 8.72
C ALA A 67 13.32 3.57 7.74
N GLU A 68 12.94 3.57 6.46
CA GLU A 68 13.44 4.52 5.47
C GLU A 68 13.14 5.97 5.87
N ARG A 69 11.91 6.27 6.33
CA ARG A 69 11.53 7.63 6.77
C ARG A 69 12.30 8.11 7.99
N LEU A 70 12.76 7.20 8.85
CA LEU A 70 13.53 7.50 10.05
C LEU A 70 15.04 7.49 9.81
N GLY A 71 15.51 7.02 8.65
CA GLY A 71 16.94 6.80 8.39
C GLY A 71 17.51 5.58 9.13
N GLU A 72 16.66 4.63 9.55
CA GLU A 72 17.05 3.40 10.26
C GLU A 72 17.60 2.36 9.28
N THR A 73 18.82 2.61 8.80
CA THR A 73 19.45 1.86 7.70
C THR A 73 19.57 0.35 7.95
N ALA A 74 19.80 -0.08 9.19
CA ALA A 74 19.90 -1.50 9.53
C ALA A 74 18.56 -2.23 9.42
N ILE A 75 17.48 -1.63 9.92
CA ILE A 75 16.12 -2.18 9.84
C ILE A 75 15.67 -2.22 8.38
N LEU A 76 15.89 -1.12 7.64
CA LEU A 76 15.58 -1.05 6.22
C LEU A 76 16.32 -2.12 5.42
N ALA A 77 17.63 -2.30 5.65
CA ALA A 77 18.42 -3.30 4.93
C ALA A 77 17.92 -4.72 5.19
N ALA A 78 17.67 -5.08 6.45
CA ALA A 78 17.17 -6.40 6.81
C ALA A 78 15.81 -6.71 6.16
N ALA A 79 14.85 -5.78 6.28
CA ALA A 79 13.52 -5.95 5.68
C ALA A 79 13.59 -6.00 4.16
N ARG A 80 14.39 -5.14 3.52
CA ARG A 80 14.60 -5.14 2.07
C ARG A 80 15.16 -6.46 1.57
N THR A 81 16.20 -7.00 2.21
CA THR A 81 16.82 -8.26 1.81
C THR A 81 15.82 -9.41 1.87
N GLU A 82 15.04 -9.51 2.94
CA GLU A 82 14.06 -10.58 3.09
C GLU A 82 12.90 -10.46 2.09
N LEU A 83 12.36 -9.26 1.90
CA LEU A 83 11.31 -9.00 0.90
C LEU A 83 11.79 -9.29 -0.52
N ALA A 84 12.99 -8.86 -0.88
CA ALA A 84 13.57 -9.14 -2.20
C ALA A 84 13.71 -10.64 -2.44
N ARG A 85 14.13 -11.40 -1.43
CA ARG A 85 14.21 -12.87 -1.50
C ARG A 85 12.84 -13.50 -1.73
N ARG A 86 11.82 -13.10 -0.96
CA ARG A 86 10.45 -13.64 -1.08
C ARG A 86 9.82 -13.29 -2.42
N PHE A 87 9.87 -12.02 -2.81
CA PHE A 87 9.20 -11.55 -4.03
C PHE A 87 9.87 -12.04 -5.31
N ARG A 88 11.21 -12.17 -5.35
CA ARG A 88 11.86 -12.84 -6.49
C ARG A 88 11.39 -14.29 -6.62
N SER A 89 11.31 -15.02 -5.50
CA SER A 89 10.77 -16.39 -5.51
C SER A 89 9.32 -16.45 -5.98
N ASN A 90 8.48 -15.48 -5.58
CA ASN A 90 7.10 -15.40 -6.04
C ASN A 90 7.02 -15.17 -7.55
N LEU A 91 7.86 -14.28 -8.08
CA LEU A 91 7.93 -14.00 -9.52
C LEU A 91 8.36 -15.24 -10.31
N ASP A 92 9.36 -15.98 -9.83
CA ASP A 92 9.88 -17.19 -10.48
C ASP A 92 8.80 -18.27 -10.66
N ILE A 93 7.91 -18.40 -9.68
CA ILE A 93 6.81 -19.38 -9.72
C ILE A 93 5.49 -18.80 -10.25
N GLY A 94 5.47 -17.52 -10.62
CA GLY A 94 4.27 -16.82 -11.09
C GLY A 94 3.18 -16.65 -10.03
N LEU A 95 3.53 -16.62 -8.74
CA LEU A 95 2.58 -16.41 -7.65
C LEU A 95 1.98 -15.00 -7.74
N THR A 96 0.68 -14.88 -7.50
CA THR A 96 -0.06 -13.61 -7.62
C THR A 96 -0.69 -13.12 -6.31
N ALA A 97 -0.72 -13.97 -5.27
CA ALA A 97 -1.38 -13.68 -4.00
C ALA A 97 -0.81 -12.44 -3.26
N HIS A 98 0.45 -12.09 -3.52
CA HIS A 98 1.15 -10.97 -2.87
C HIS A 98 1.40 -9.78 -3.81
N ALA A 99 0.67 -9.71 -4.94
CA ALA A 99 0.91 -8.69 -5.95
C ALA A 99 0.77 -7.25 -5.41
N ARG A 100 -0.10 -7.01 -4.42
CA ARG A 100 -0.23 -5.71 -3.75
C ARG A 100 1.05 -5.31 -3.02
N GLU A 101 1.56 -6.19 -2.17
CA GLU A 101 2.81 -5.96 -1.42
C GLU A 101 4.00 -5.82 -2.37
N GLU A 102 4.07 -6.63 -3.42
CA GLU A 102 5.12 -6.55 -4.44
C GLU A 102 5.09 -5.21 -5.18
N THR A 103 3.90 -4.70 -5.56
CA THR A 103 3.77 -3.35 -6.15
C THR A 103 4.33 -2.28 -5.21
N ARG A 104 3.94 -2.31 -3.93
CA ARG A 104 4.43 -1.32 -2.95
C ARG A 104 5.94 -1.43 -2.77
N PHE A 105 6.49 -2.65 -2.72
CA PHE A 105 7.92 -2.89 -2.59
C PHE A 105 8.71 -2.30 -3.76
N PHE A 106 8.32 -2.61 -4.99
CA PHE A 106 8.98 -2.08 -6.19
C PHE A 106 8.70 -0.61 -6.46
N LEU A 107 7.78 0.04 -5.73
CA LEU A 107 7.61 1.49 -5.77
C LEU A 107 8.47 2.21 -4.74
N GLN A 108 8.53 1.68 -3.51
CA GLN A 108 8.99 2.46 -2.36
C GLN A 108 10.30 1.95 -1.79
N VAL A 109 10.55 0.64 -1.81
CA VAL A 109 11.70 0.05 -1.12
C VAL A 109 12.83 -0.26 -2.10
N GLU A 110 12.55 -0.99 -3.18
CA GLU A 110 13.53 -1.32 -4.23
C GLU A 110 12.96 -0.87 -5.58
N PRO A 111 13.08 0.43 -5.92
CA PRO A 111 12.40 1.00 -7.08
C PRO A 111 12.70 0.26 -8.39
N ASP A 112 11.67 -0.38 -8.93
CA ASP A 112 11.61 -0.94 -10.28
C ASP A 112 10.20 -0.62 -10.82
N PRO A 113 10.03 0.54 -11.48
CA PRO A 113 8.72 0.98 -11.92
C PRO A 113 8.03 0.01 -12.90
N ALA A 114 8.81 -0.72 -13.71
CA ALA A 114 8.27 -1.69 -14.66
C ALA A 114 7.68 -2.90 -13.92
N LEU A 115 8.41 -3.45 -12.94
CA LEU A 115 7.89 -4.52 -12.09
C LEU A 115 6.72 -4.02 -11.24
N ALA A 116 6.83 -2.85 -10.61
CA ALA A 116 5.74 -2.25 -9.85
C ALA A 116 4.44 -2.17 -10.67
N LEU A 117 4.50 -1.67 -11.90
CA LEU A 117 3.34 -1.57 -12.79
C LEU A 117 2.80 -2.95 -13.17
N SER A 118 3.67 -3.89 -13.54
CA SER A 118 3.26 -5.26 -13.86
C SER A 118 2.51 -5.90 -12.68
N ARG A 119 3.03 -5.76 -11.46
CA ARG A 119 2.39 -6.30 -10.25
C ARG A 119 1.11 -5.55 -9.90
N ALA A 120 1.05 -4.24 -10.15
CA ALA A 120 -0.14 -3.44 -9.88
C ALA A 120 -1.29 -3.86 -10.77
N GLN A 121 -1.00 -4.17 -12.04
CA GLN A 121 -1.98 -4.69 -12.99
C GLN A 121 -2.50 -6.07 -12.59
N VAL A 122 -1.62 -6.96 -12.13
CA VAL A 122 -2.03 -8.27 -11.58
C VAL A 122 -2.95 -8.08 -10.38
N ASN A 123 -2.54 -7.26 -9.41
CA ASN A 123 -3.31 -6.98 -8.20
C ASN A 123 -4.68 -6.36 -8.52
N TRP A 124 -4.71 -5.37 -9.43
CA TRP A 124 -5.95 -4.75 -9.91
C TRP A 124 -6.88 -5.76 -10.61
N GLY A 125 -6.33 -6.77 -11.27
CA GLY A 125 -7.12 -7.86 -11.85
C GLY A 125 -7.84 -8.71 -10.80
N LEU A 126 -7.30 -8.80 -9.58
CA LEU A 126 -7.75 -9.73 -8.53
C LEU A 126 -8.62 -9.09 -7.45
N GLN A 127 -8.23 -7.92 -6.91
CA GLN A 127 -8.83 -7.36 -5.68
C GLN A 127 -9.77 -6.18 -5.96
N ARG A 128 -9.32 -5.18 -6.74
CA ARG A 128 -10.05 -3.93 -7.08
C ARG A 128 -10.55 -3.16 -5.85
N GLU A 129 -9.70 -2.97 -4.85
CA GLU A 129 -9.97 -2.07 -3.73
C GLU A 129 -9.48 -0.64 -4.03
N ILE A 130 -9.94 0.36 -3.25
CA ILE A 130 -9.51 1.75 -3.41
C ILE A 130 -7.99 1.91 -3.25
N GLU A 131 -7.36 1.16 -2.35
CA GLU A 131 -5.89 1.19 -2.22
C GLU A 131 -5.18 0.62 -3.45
N ASP A 132 -5.77 -0.38 -4.11
CA ASP A 132 -5.23 -0.97 -5.34
C ASP A 132 -5.34 0.01 -6.51
N ALA A 133 -6.41 0.79 -6.54
CA ALA A 133 -6.60 1.86 -7.51
C ALA A 133 -5.48 2.90 -7.40
N GLN A 134 -5.17 3.36 -6.17
CA GLN A 134 -4.07 4.31 -5.96
C GLN A 134 -2.73 3.69 -6.34
N LEU A 135 -2.47 2.42 -5.98
CA LEU A 135 -1.23 1.74 -6.32
C LEU A 135 -1.04 1.58 -7.84
N LEU A 136 -2.10 1.26 -8.58
CA LEU A 136 -2.02 1.17 -10.04
C LEU A 136 -1.74 2.54 -10.67
N ILE A 137 -2.35 3.61 -10.15
CA ILE A 137 -2.07 4.98 -10.59
C ILE A 137 -0.60 5.34 -10.31
N ASP A 138 -0.13 5.13 -9.08
CA ASP A 138 1.23 5.49 -8.68
C ASP A 138 2.28 4.69 -9.47
N ALA A 139 2.05 3.39 -9.69
CA ALA A 139 2.94 2.55 -10.49
C ALA A 139 2.95 2.94 -11.98
N ALA A 140 1.78 3.26 -12.56
CA ALA A 140 1.69 3.72 -13.94
C ALA A 140 2.45 5.04 -14.15
N MET A 141 2.37 5.94 -13.19
CA MET A 141 3.12 7.20 -13.24
C MET A 141 4.62 7.00 -13.07
N ALA A 142 5.05 6.14 -12.14
CA ALA A 142 6.47 5.82 -11.95
C ALA A 142 7.09 5.19 -13.20
N ALA A 143 6.30 4.42 -13.95
CA ALA A 143 6.72 3.76 -15.19
C ALA A 143 6.58 4.64 -16.45
N ASP A 144 6.24 5.93 -16.30
CA ASP A 144 5.95 6.86 -17.41
C ASP A 144 4.90 6.31 -18.40
N ALA A 145 3.91 5.57 -17.87
CA ALA A 145 2.87 4.89 -18.62
C ALA A 145 1.47 5.26 -18.09
N PRO A 146 1.07 6.54 -18.09
CA PRO A 146 -0.19 7.00 -17.47
C PRO A 146 -1.44 6.32 -18.04
N THR A 147 -1.42 5.89 -19.31
CA THR A 147 -2.49 5.11 -19.95
C THR A 147 -2.76 3.77 -19.27
N ALA A 148 -1.75 3.19 -18.59
CA ALA A 148 -1.89 1.92 -17.89
C ALA A 148 -2.82 2.00 -16.67
N ALA A 149 -3.10 3.21 -16.16
CA ALA A 149 -4.05 3.45 -15.08
C ALA A 149 -5.49 3.70 -15.56
N ALA A 150 -5.75 3.74 -16.88
CA ALA A 150 -7.10 3.90 -17.42
C ALA A 150 -8.15 2.89 -16.89
N PRO A 151 -7.81 1.61 -16.57
CA PRO A 151 -8.77 0.69 -15.96
C PRO A 151 -9.37 1.17 -14.64
N VAL A 152 -8.63 1.97 -13.86
CA VAL A 152 -9.14 2.56 -12.60
C VAL A 152 -10.26 3.55 -12.89
N LEU A 153 -10.03 4.48 -13.81
CA LEU A 153 -11.03 5.50 -14.18
C LEU A 153 -12.29 4.88 -14.80
N ARG A 154 -12.11 3.84 -15.62
CA ARG A 154 -13.22 3.10 -16.19
C ARG A 154 -14.05 2.41 -15.11
N TRP A 155 -13.40 1.70 -14.19
CA TRP A 155 -14.08 1.07 -13.05
C TRP A 155 -14.83 2.10 -12.19
N MET A 156 -14.21 3.25 -11.89
CA MET A 156 -14.88 4.30 -11.12
C MET A 156 -16.15 4.79 -11.81
N ALA A 157 -16.13 4.97 -13.13
CA ALA A 157 -17.30 5.38 -13.91
C ALA A 157 -18.37 4.26 -14.00
N GLU A 158 -17.96 3.02 -14.26
CA GLU A 158 -18.86 1.87 -14.39
C GLU A 158 -19.57 1.53 -13.07
N GLN A 159 -18.90 1.74 -11.93
CA GLN A 159 -19.40 1.39 -10.60
C GLN A 159 -19.94 2.60 -9.80
N ASP A 160 -19.98 3.79 -10.41
CA ASP A 160 -20.36 5.06 -9.75
C ASP A 160 -19.58 5.31 -8.43
N VAL A 161 -18.28 5.00 -8.45
CA VAL A 161 -17.42 5.14 -7.28
C VAL A 161 -16.86 6.56 -7.21
N SER A 162 -17.20 7.26 -6.12
CA SER A 162 -16.56 8.51 -5.73
C SER A 162 -15.55 8.26 -4.61
N ALA A 163 -14.27 8.47 -4.92
CA ALA A 163 -13.18 8.30 -3.96
C ALA A 163 -12.31 9.57 -3.89
N PRO A 164 -12.72 10.60 -3.11
CA PRO A 164 -11.97 11.86 -2.99
C PRO A 164 -10.53 11.70 -2.47
N ALA A 165 -10.23 10.58 -1.81
CA ALA A 165 -8.89 10.25 -1.34
C ALA A 165 -7.92 9.84 -2.47
N LEU A 166 -8.43 9.43 -3.64
CA LEU A 166 -7.57 9.06 -4.76
C LEU A 166 -6.91 10.31 -5.38
N ARG A 167 -5.58 10.28 -5.43
CA ARG A 167 -4.76 11.25 -6.14
C ARG A 167 -4.62 10.77 -7.58
N ILE A 168 -5.36 11.40 -8.48
CA ILE A 168 -5.36 11.05 -9.92
C ILE A 168 -4.69 12.20 -10.69
N PRO A 169 -3.44 12.02 -11.17
CA PRO A 169 -2.72 13.03 -11.94
C PRO A 169 -3.41 13.40 -13.25
N GLU A 170 -3.18 14.62 -13.73
CA GLU A 170 -3.77 15.09 -14.99
C GLU A 170 -3.37 14.21 -16.18
N ALA A 171 -2.12 13.72 -16.22
CA ALA A 171 -1.67 12.80 -17.26
C ALA A 171 -2.54 11.53 -17.36
N VAL A 172 -2.96 10.97 -16.21
CA VAL A 172 -3.86 9.81 -16.17
C VAL A 172 -5.27 10.20 -16.62
N ARG A 173 -5.77 11.36 -16.18
CA ARG A 173 -7.10 11.86 -16.60
C ARG A 173 -7.18 12.12 -18.10
N ALA A 174 -6.13 12.71 -18.68
CA ALA A 174 -6.01 12.98 -20.10
C ALA A 174 -5.89 11.68 -20.92
N ALA A 175 -5.12 10.71 -20.42
CA ALA A 175 -4.89 9.42 -21.08
C ALA A 175 -6.14 8.50 -21.13
N ALA A 176 -7.17 8.80 -20.34
CA ALA A 176 -8.41 8.02 -20.30
C ALA A 176 -9.58 8.64 -21.08
N ARG A 177 -9.36 9.79 -21.74
CA ARG A 177 -10.29 10.42 -22.69
C ARG A 177 -10.06 9.87 -24.09
#